data_AF-A0A838BA54-F1
#
_entry.id   AF-A0A838BA54-F1
#
_cell.length_a   1.000
_cell.length_b   1.000
_cell.length_c   1.000
_cell.angle_alpha   90.00
_cell.angle_beta   90.00
_cell.angle_gamma   90.00
#
_symmetry.space_group_name_H-M   'P 1'
#
loop_
_entity.id
_entity.type
_entity.pdbx_description
1 polymer ?
#
loop_
_entity_poly.entity_id
_entity_poly.type
_entity_poly.pdbx_seq_one_letter_code
_entity_poly.pdbx_strand_id
1 'polypeptide(L)'
;MIPTIKIECLPEPQLLFGDGQTGVEPRSVLAKAGAKDSAAIKDIRIGLVGAPEDVALAKRWLPKLNGVAIAREKSAHRYRNWPGAEKAFRAKFIVEDRFVRPLDSERLALALNQSSIATKFEELLDLFDARIQSLFGDVRPDCIIVCLPDEAADLRMSNPKLSAQEREALERLQREEEQDQLSLFQPTPEELKAAEDLRTQAEDLLFRSFYRALKARIMTHQNPVPVQIMRRDTFIRPDNEGQSTATRAWNLATSLFYKAGHEPWRPASLPANTCFIGISFHHLKRREGDVVYASVAQVFSNEIEPFALKGATLPHEQRRNRQPYLNQAQAAALMNDVLDKYEAQAGVKPARVVVHKTSLYEPEEEDGFRGAAESRVPVCDLVWMRSTAFRLIRKGMQEPWRGTMCTVGDETYLFTSGYVPWWDEYPGPHIPAPLQIGSCGVTDMHQRAREILALTKMNWNSSEGIGRHPITVSFARKVGMLMTELSDNQAPNPSYRFYM
;
A
#
# COMPACT_ATOMS: atom_id res chain seq x y z
N MET A 1 -17.98 -35.69 14.67
CA MET A 1 -17.37 -35.90 13.33
C MET A 1 -16.05 -35.16 13.31
N ILE A 2 -14.95 -35.81 12.94
CA ILE A 2 -13.68 -35.12 12.72
C ILE A 2 -13.89 -34.21 11.49
N PRO A 3 -13.65 -32.90 11.58
CA PRO A 3 -13.84 -32.01 10.44
C PRO A 3 -12.94 -32.46 9.29
N THR A 4 -13.50 -32.55 8.08
CA THR A 4 -12.75 -32.92 6.88
C THR A 4 -11.72 -31.83 6.60
N ILE A 5 -10.45 -32.20 6.53
CA ILE A 5 -9.34 -31.29 6.20
C ILE A 5 -8.95 -31.53 4.75
N LYS A 6 -8.96 -30.47 3.94
CA LYS A 6 -8.46 -30.47 2.56
C LYS A 6 -7.33 -29.47 2.46
N ILE A 7 -6.18 -29.88 1.90
CA ILE A 7 -5.02 -29.02 1.72
C ILE A 7 -4.58 -29.15 0.26
N GLU A 8 -4.39 -28.01 -0.39
CA GLU A 8 -3.92 -27.89 -1.77
C GLU A 8 -2.91 -26.74 -1.85
N CYS A 9 -1.90 -26.85 -2.71
CA CYS A 9 -1.04 -25.71 -3.03
C CYS A 9 -1.47 -25.13 -4.39
N LEU A 10 -2.02 -23.93 -4.37
CA LEU A 10 -2.40 -23.21 -5.58
C LEU A 10 -1.14 -22.87 -6.40
N PRO A 11 -1.23 -22.85 -7.74
CA PRO A 11 -0.12 -22.41 -8.58
C PRO A 11 0.20 -20.94 -8.33
N GLU A 12 1.49 -20.59 -8.31
CA GLU A 12 1.89 -19.20 -8.14
C GLU A 12 1.37 -18.34 -9.32
N PRO A 13 0.75 -17.18 -9.06
CA PRO A 13 0.22 -16.33 -10.11
C PRO A 13 1.32 -15.78 -11.01
N GLN A 14 1.06 -15.87 -12.32
CA GLN A 14 1.90 -15.30 -13.36
C GLN A 14 1.65 -13.80 -13.48
N LEU A 15 2.73 -13.06 -13.71
CA LEU A 15 2.71 -11.63 -14.03
C LEU A 15 3.08 -11.45 -15.51
N LEU A 16 2.52 -10.43 -16.14
CA LEU A 16 2.79 -10.01 -17.51
C LEU A 16 3.68 -8.77 -17.51
N PHE A 17 4.73 -8.81 -18.34
CA PHE A 17 5.77 -7.79 -18.48
C PHE A 17 5.85 -7.31 -19.93
N GLY A 18 6.98 -6.68 -20.29
CA GLY A 18 7.28 -6.25 -21.65
C GLY A 18 7.28 -7.41 -22.65
N ASP A 19 7.05 -7.10 -23.92
CA ASP A 19 7.05 -8.05 -25.03
C ASP A 19 6.11 -9.26 -24.87
N GLY A 20 5.09 -9.13 -24.00
CA GLY A 20 4.13 -10.20 -23.70
C GLY A 20 4.72 -11.33 -22.83
N GLN A 21 5.92 -11.17 -22.29
CA GLN A 21 6.57 -12.18 -21.46
C GLN A 21 5.85 -12.35 -20.12
N THR A 22 5.72 -13.59 -19.67
CA THR A 22 5.12 -13.93 -18.39
C THR A 22 6.10 -14.60 -17.44
N GLY A 23 5.96 -14.35 -16.14
CA GLY A 23 6.69 -15.09 -15.13
C GLY A 23 6.23 -14.79 -13.71
N VAL A 24 6.74 -15.55 -12.75
CA VAL A 24 6.33 -15.46 -11.34
C VAL A 24 7.13 -14.45 -10.52
N GLU A 25 8.35 -14.11 -10.92
CA GLU A 25 9.29 -13.33 -10.09
C GLU A 25 9.68 -12.02 -10.81
N PRO A 26 9.31 -10.84 -10.27
CA PRO A 26 9.47 -9.58 -10.98
C PRO A 26 10.90 -9.24 -11.37
N ARG A 27 11.89 -9.36 -10.48
CA ARG A 27 13.27 -8.94 -10.76
C ARG A 27 13.87 -9.77 -11.88
N SER A 28 13.61 -11.08 -11.94
CA SER A 28 14.08 -11.95 -13.04
C SER A 28 13.50 -11.53 -14.38
N VAL A 29 12.18 -11.32 -14.44
CA VAL A 29 11.51 -11.08 -15.71
C VAL A 29 11.76 -9.64 -16.19
N LEU A 30 11.72 -8.64 -15.31
CA LEU A 30 12.10 -7.26 -15.63
C LEU A 30 13.49 -7.18 -16.22
N ALA A 31 14.47 -7.89 -15.65
CA ALA A 31 15.84 -7.91 -16.15
C ALA A 31 15.98 -8.53 -17.57
N LYS A 32 14.99 -9.32 -18.02
CA LYS A 32 15.01 -10.02 -19.32
C LYS A 32 14.14 -9.32 -20.37
N ALA A 33 12.93 -8.92 -19.98
CA ALA A 33 11.87 -8.47 -20.88
C ALA A 33 11.50 -6.98 -20.70
N GLY A 34 12.00 -6.33 -19.65
CA GLY A 34 11.60 -4.97 -19.32
C GLY A 34 10.21 -4.88 -18.68
N ALA A 35 9.80 -3.65 -18.36
CA ALA A 35 8.49 -3.34 -17.79
C ALA A 35 7.33 -3.62 -18.76
N LYS A 36 6.10 -3.70 -18.25
CA LYS A 36 4.90 -3.87 -19.09
C LYS A 36 4.70 -2.72 -20.08
N ASP A 37 4.99 -1.49 -19.65
CA ASP A 37 4.91 -0.27 -20.45
C ASP A 37 6.29 0.10 -21.05
N SER A 38 6.81 -0.79 -21.92
CA SER A 38 8.20 -0.76 -22.43
C SER A 38 8.35 -0.42 -23.91
N ALA A 39 7.32 0.10 -24.57
CA ALA A 39 7.31 0.31 -26.03
C ALA A 39 8.44 1.24 -26.54
N ALA A 40 8.90 2.19 -25.71
CA ALA A 40 10.03 3.07 -26.01
C ALA A 40 10.84 3.33 -24.75
N ILE A 41 12.12 3.71 -24.92
CA ILE A 41 12.94 4.18 -23.79
C ILE A 41 12.37 5.51 -23.30
N LYS A 42 12.09 5.60 -21.99
CA LYS A 42 11.51 6.78 -21.36
C LYS A 42 12.51 7.50 -20.47
N ASP A 43 12.52 8.82 -20.54
CA ASP A 43 13.28 9.67 -19.62
C ASP A 43 12.37 10.08 -18.46
N ILE A 44 12.63 9.52 -17.28
CA ILE A 44 11.89 9.84 -16.05
C ILE A 44 12.63 10.94 -15.32
N ARG A 45 12.05 12.14 -15.32
CA ARG A 45 12.59 13.35 -14.70
C ARG A 45 12.27 13.37 -13.21
N ILE A 46 13.30 13.44 -12.39
CA ILE A 46 13.20 13.42 -10.93
C ILE A 46 13.52 14.80 -10.38
N GLY A 47 12.61 15.35 -9.58
CA GLY A 47 12.85 16.53 -8.75
C GLY A 47 13.45 16.15 -7.40
N LEU A 48 14.27 17.02 -6.81
CA LEU A 48 14.88 16.81 -5.50
C LEU A 48 14.56 17.95 -4.54
N VAL A 49 14.10 17.59 -3.33
CA VAL A 49 13.88 18.53 -2.23
C VAL A 49 14.51 17.96 -0.95
N GLY A 50 15.20 18.78 -0.16
CA GLY A 50 15.81 18.36 1.10
C GLY A 50 16.96 19.27 1.52
N ALA A 51 17.64 18.95 2.63
CA ALA A 51 18.83 19.68 3.06
C ALA A 51 19.91 19.66 1.95
N PRO A 52 20.72 20.74 1.80
CA PRO A 52 21.71 20.83 0.72
C PRO A 52 22.66 19.63 0.64
N GLU A 53 23.10 19.11 1.79
CA GLU A 53 23.96 17.93 1.87
C GLU A 53 23.27 16.64 1.43
N ASP A 54 22.01 16.41 1.84
CA ASP A 54 21.23 15.24 1.43
C ASP A 54 20.89 15.29 -0.06
N VAL A 55 20.56 16.47 -0.58
CA VAL A 55 20.35 16.68 -2.02
C VAL A 55 21.63 16.37 -2.80
N ALA A 56 22.81 16.78 -2.30
CA ALA A 56 24.08 16.44 -2.93
C ALA A 56 24.38 14.93 -2.89
N LEU A 57 23.99 14.23 -1.83
CA LEU A 57 24.06 12.77 -1.74
C LEU A 57 23.12 12.11 -2.75
N ALA A 58 21.86 12.53 -2.81
CA ALA A 58 20.87 12.03 -3.75
C ALA A 58 21.30 12.25 -5.21
N LYS A 59 21.82 13.44 -5.55
CA LYS A 59 22.37 13.75 -6.89
C LYS A 59 23.50 12.81 -7.31
N ARG A 60 24.35 12.38 -6.37
CA ARG A 60 25.44 11.43 -6.65
C ARG A 60 24.95 9.98 -6.72
N TRP A 61 23.90 9.65 -5.97
CA TRP A 61 23.41 8.28 -5.87
C TRP A 61 22.45 7.92 -7.00
N LEU A 62 21.52 8.81 -7.39
CA LEU A 62 20.47 8.51 -8.37
C LEU A 62 20.99 8.11 -9.77
N PRO A 63 22.07 8.71 -10.31
CA PRO A 63 22.65 8.26 -11.57
C PRO A 63 23.07 6.79 -11.56
N LYS A 64 23.36 6.21 -10.39
CA LYS A 64 23.69 4.79 -10.24
C LYS A 64 22.53 3.87 -10.61
N LEU A 65 21.28 4.34 -10.56
CA LEU A 65 20.12 3.58 -11.03
C LEU A 65 20.23 3.25 -12.53
N ASN A 66 20.91 4.08 -13.31
CA ASN A 66 21.10 3.82 -14.74
C ASN A 66 22.25 2.82 -15.01
N GLY A 67 23.11 2.55 -14.02
CA GLY A 67 24.21 1.60 -14.11
C GLY A 67 23.90 0.24 -13.49
N VAL A 68 24.83 -0.71 -13.63
CA VAL A 68 24.74 -2.05 -13.03
C VAL A 68 25.20 -2.01 -11.58
N ALA A 69 24.54 -2.76 -10.69
CA ALA A 69 24.99 -2.96 -9.32
C ALA A 69 24.86 -4.43 -8.88
N ILE A 70 25.75 -4.86 -8.00
CA ILE A 70 25.86 -6.25 -7.54
C ILE A 70 25.13 -6.39 -6.19
N ALA A 71 24.28 -7.40 -6.08
CA ALA A 71 23.65 -7.76 -4.81
C ALA A 71 24.68 -8.43 -3.88
N ARG A 72 24.62 -8.12 -2.58
CA ARG A 72 25.58 -8.59 -1.57
C ARG A 72 24.93 -9.45 -0.49
N GLU A 73 23.62 -9.63 -0.57
CA GLU A 73 22.83 -10.46 0.32
C GLU A 73 23.09 -11.95 0.07
N LYS A 74 22.80 -12.79 1.08
CA LYS A 74 23.13 -14.22 1.05
C LYS A 74 22.38 -15.00 -0.04
N SER A 75 21.10 -14.68 -0.27
CA SER A 75 20.24 -15.39 -1.22
C SER A 75 20.25 -14.74 -2.60
N ALA A 76 21.05 -15.28 -3.53
CA ALA A 76 21.11 -14.79 -4.91
C ALA A 76 19.79 -14.99 -5.69
N HIS A 77 18.94 -15.92 -5.26
CA HIS A 77 17.63 -16.17 -5.88
C HIS A 77 16.63 -15.05 -5.57
N ARG A 78 16.61 -14.59 -4.32
CA ARG A 78 15.76 -13.49 -3.84
C ARG A 78 16.35 -12.12 -4.18
N TYR A 79 17.64 -11.93 -3.92
CA TYR A 79 18.36 -10.68 -4.11
C TYR A 79 19.20 -10.72 -5.38
N ARG A 80 18.59 -10.30 -6.49
CA ARG A 80 19.23 -10.28 -7.80
C ARG A 80 20.05 -9.00 -8.01
N ASN A 81 21.13 -9.13 -8.77
CA ASN A 81 21.87 -7.99 -9.30
C ASN A 81 20.94 -7.00 -10.02
N TRP A 82 21.24 -5.73 -9.90
CA TRP A 82 20.54 -4.66 -10.59
C TRP A 82 21.13 -4.49 -11.99
N PRO A 83 20.35 -4.68 -13.07
CA PRO A 83 20.87 -4.66 -14.44
C PRO A 83 20.97 -3.24 -15.04
N GLY A 84 20.58 -2.21 -14.30
CA GLY A 84 20.37 -0.86 -14.82
C GLY A 84 18.92 -0.60 -15.23
N ALA A 85 18.48 0.65 -15.07
CA ALA A 85 17.11 1.09 -15.35
C ALA A 85 16.70 0.85 -16.80
N GLU A 86 17.62 1.06 -17.75
CA GLU A 86 17.33 0.91 -19.17
C GLU A 86 16.98 -0.55 -19.51
N LYS A 87 17.68 -1.52 -18.90
CA LYS A 87 17.42 -2.94 -19.12
C LYS A 87 16.18 -3.43 -18.36
N ALA A 88 16.00 -3.00 -17.11
CA ALA A 88 14.89 -3.45 -16.27
C ALA A 88 13.54 -2.81 -16.63
N PHE A 89 13.54 -1.54 -17.01
CA PHE A 89 12.31 -0.75 -17.16
C PHE A 89 12.16 -0.09 -18.53
N ARG A 90 13.17 -0.20 -19.42
CA ARG A 90 13.27 0.66 -20.62
C ARG A 90 13.13 2.14 -20.24
N ALA A 91 13.78 2.55 -19.17
CA ALA A 91 13.75 3.94 -18.72
C ALA A 91 15.12 4.41 -18.23
N LYS A 92 15.31 5.73 -18.25
CA LYS A 92 16.46 6.41 -17.66
C LYS A 92 15.95 7.38 -16.60
N PHE A 93 16.54 7.32 -15.41
CA PHE A 93 16.23 8.25 -14.34
C PHE A 93 17.15 9.46 -14.46
N ILE A 94 16.57 10.64 -14.67
CA ILE A 94 17.31 11.89 -14.94
C ILE A 94 17.01 12.89 -13.84
N VAL A 95 18.06 13.44 -13.24
CA VAL A 95 17.97 14.56 -12.31
C VAL A 95 18.46 15.80 -13.03
N GLU A 96 17.56 16.75 -13.27
CA GLU A 96 17.89 18.02 -13.90
C GLU A 96 18.01 19.12 -12.85
N ASP A 97 19.01 19.99 -12.96
CA ASP A 97 19.24 21.06 -11.97
C ASP A 97 18.05 22.00 -11.81
N ARG A 98 17.27 22.21 -12.88
CA ARG A 98 16.03 23.01 -12.83
C ARG A 98 14.95 22.45 -11.89
N PHE A 99 15.00 21.16 -11.55
CA PHE A 99 14.06 20.50 -10.64
C PHE A 99 14.64 20.23 -9.25
N VAL A 100 15.77 20.84 -8.93
CA VAL A 100 16.41 20.73 -7.63
C VAL A 100 16.05 21.95 -6.79
N ARG A 101 15.52 21.73 -5.60
CA ARG A 101 15.12 22.77 -4.64
C ARG A 101 15.70 22.45 -3.26
N PRO A 102 16.94 22.84 -2.98
CA PRO A 102 17.49 22.67 -1.63
C PRO A 102 16.70 23.52 -0.63
N LEU A 103 16.60 23.02 0.59
CA LEU A 103 16.09 23.79 1.72
C LEU A 103 17.13 24.83 2.16
N ASP A 104 16.64 25.89 2.80
CA ASP A 104 17.49 26.86 3.47
C ASP A 104 17.99 26.24 4.79
N SER A 105 19.31 26.11 4.94
CA SER A 105 19.91 25.43 6.08
C SER A 105 19.65 26.13 7.41
N GLU A 106 19.62 27.46 7.42
CA GLU A 106 19.36 28.25 8.63
C GLU A 106 17.91 28.07 9.07
N ARG A 107 16.96 28.20 8.15
CA ARG A 107 15.53 27.96 8.43
C ARG A 107 15.26 26.53 8.88
N LEU A 108 15.91 25.54 8.25
CA LEU A 108 15.79 24.14 8.65
C LEU A 108 16.31 23.93 10.07
N ALA A 109 17.49 24.47 10.41
CA ALA A 109 18.06 24.36 11.74
C ALA A 109 17.19 25.07 12.79
N LEU A 110 16.66 26.26 12.48
CA LEU A 110 15.74 26.99 13.33
C LEU A 110 14.47 26.17 13.61
N ALA A 111 13.83 25.63 12.57
CA ALA A 111 12.63 24.81 12.70
C ALA A 111 12.90 23.52 13.51
N LEU A 112 14.05 22.87 13.31
CA LEU A 112 14.44 21.66 14.05
C LEU A 112 14.70 21.93 15.54
N ASN A 113 15.16 23.14 15.89
CA ASN A 113 15.50 23.56 17.26
C ASN A 113 14.32 24.17 18.04
N GLN A 114 13.12 24.23 17.45
CA GLN A 114 11.93 24.71 18.16
C GLN A 114 11.63 23.84 19.38
N SER A 115 11.33 24.50 20.51
CA SER A 115 11.05 23.80 21.78
C SER A 115 9.70 23.09 21.79
N SER A 116 8.71 23.65 21.07
CA SER A 116 7.38 23.05 20.92
C SER A 116 7.37 22.08 19.74
N ILE A 117 7.01 20.82 20.00
CA ILE A 117 6.85 19.80 18.95
C ILE A 117 5.81 20.23 17.90
N ALA A 118 4.72 20.89 18.32
CA ALA A 118 3.69 21.35 17.40
C ALA A 118 4.20 22.46 16.47
N THR A 119 4.95 23.43 17.01
CA THR A 119 5.56 24.50 16.23
C THR A 119 6.62 23.95 15.27
N LYS A 120 7.49 23.06 15.77
CA LYS A 120 8.47 22.31 14.96
C LYS A 120 7.79 21.60 13.79
N PHE A 121 6.69 20.90 14.06
CA PHE A 121 5.96 20.13 13.06
C PHE A 121 5.41 21.02 11.94
N GLU A 122 4.69 22.08 12.28
CA GLU A 122 4.07 22.96 11.28
C GLU A 122 5.11 23.80 10.52
N GLU A 123 6.16 24.32 11.18
CA GLU A 123 7.23 25.07 10.50
C GLU A 123 8.00 24.19 9.50
N LEU A 124 8.32 22.95 9.87
CA LEU A 124 8.93 22.00 8.92
C LEU A 124 7.97 21.69 7.77
N LEU A 125 6.68 21.55 8.07
CA LEU A 125 5.68 21.18 7.07
C LEU A 125 5.52 22.30 6.04
N ASP A 126 5.46 23.56 6.49
CA ASP A 126 5.45 24.74 5.64
C ASP A 126 6.73 24.87 4.80
N LEU A 127 7.89 24.64 5.42
CA LEU A 127 9.19 24.74 4.74
C LEU A 127 9.32 23.73 3.58
N PHE A 128 8.97 22.47 3.84
CA PHE A 128 9.03 21.42 2.81
C PHE A 128 7.94 21.61 1.74
N ASP A 129 6.70 21.90 2.16
CA ASP A 129 5.58 22.08 1.25
C ASP A 129 5.82 23.22 0.25
N ALA A 130 6.28 24.39 0.71
CA ALA A 130 6.56 25.53 -0.16
C ALA A 130 7.62 25.21 -1.23
N ARG A 131 8.65 24.43 -0.89
CA ARG A 131 9.71 24.03 -1.83
C ARG A 131 9.21 23.00 -2.83
N ILE A 132 8.39 22.05 -2.39
CA ILE A 132 7.78 21.04 -3.26
C ILE A 132 6.77 21.69 -4.21
N GLN A 133 5.90 22.56 -3.71
CA GLN A 133 4.89 23.26 -4.50
C GLN A 133 5.52 24.10 -5.63
N SER A 134 6.73 24.64 -5.41
CA SER A 134 7.48 25.37 -6.45
C SER A 134 7.86 24.54 -7.69
N LEU A 135 7.67 23.21 -7.65
CA LEU A 135 7.91 22.28 -8.76
C LEU A 135 6.63 21.94 -9.54
N PHE A 136 5.46 22.46 -9.16
CA PHE A 136 4.16 22.16 -9.80
C PHE A 136 3.81 23.11 -10.95
N GLY A 137 4.81 23.73 -11.58
CA GLY A 137 4.61 24.59 -12.76
C GLY A 137 4.31 23.80 -14.04
N ASP A 138 4.20 24.53 -15.16
CA ASP A 138 3.94 23.94 -16.49
C ASP A 138 5.01 22.92 -16.90
N VAL A 139 6.27 23.23 -16.58
CA VAL A 139 7.39 22.32 -16.71
C VAL A 139 7.68 21.74 -15.33
N ARG A 140 7.38 20.45 -15.17
CA ARG A 140 7.47 19.72 -13.90
C ARG A 140 8.23 18.40 -14.03
N PRO A 141 8.81 17.89 -12.94
CA PRO A 141 9.33 16.52 -12.92
C PRO A 141 8.18 15.50 -12.92
N ASP A 142 8.47 14.27 -13.30
CA ASP A 142 7.51 13.16 -13.29
C ASP A 142 7.26 12.63 -11.86
N CYS A 143 8.27 12.76 -11.00
CA CYS A 143 8.20 12.43 -9.58
C CYS A 143 9.21 13.26 -8.78
N ILE A 144 8.97 13.45 -7.48
CA ILE A 144 9.85 14.21 -6.60
C ILE A 144 10.38 13.31 -5.49
N ILE A 145 11.69 13.31 -5.28
CA ILE A 145 12.31 12.70 -4.11
C ILE A 145 12.48 13.78 -3.03
N VAL A 146 11.91 13.50 -1.86
CA VAL A 146 12.05 14.34 -0.67
C VAL A 146 13.02 13.65 0.28
N CYS A 147 14.20 14.23 0.45
CA CYS A 147 15.20 13.77 1.40
C CYS A 147 14.87 14.36 2.77
N LEU A 148 14.40 13.51 3.68
CA LEU A 148 14.08 13.88 5.05
C LEU A 148 15.26 13.56 5.97
N PRO A 149 15.70 14.52 6.80
CA PRO A 149 16.54 14.24 7.97
C PRO A 149 15.83 13.24 8.90
N ASP A 150 16.59 12.43 9.63
CA ASP A 150 16.03 11.39 10.50
C ASP A 150 15.12 12.00 11.58
N GLU A 151 15.48 13.17 12.12
CA GLU A 151 14.68 13.91 13.09
C GLU A 151 13.31 14.33 12.55
N ALA A 152 13.21 14.63 11.25
CA ALA A 152 11.95 14.97 10.59
C ALA A 152 11.19 13.71 10.16
N ALA A 153 11.91 12.67 9.73
CA ALA A 153 11.32 11.40 9.29
C ALA A 153 10.65 10.65 10.44
N ASP A 154 11.22 10.73 11.65
CA ASP A 154 10.69 10.11 12.86
C ASP A 154 9.79 11.06 13.68
N LEU A 155 9.61 12.30 13.23
CA LEU A 155 8.78 13.28 13.91
C LEU A 155 7.31 12.85 13.91
N ARG A 156 6.79 12.67 15.12
CA ARG A 156 5.38 12.41 15.40
C ARG A 156 4.88 13.39 16.46
N MET A 157 3.63 13.81 16.34
CA MET A 157 2.95 14.62 17.34
C MET A 157 1.60 14.01 17.69
N SER A 158 1.14 14.22 18.91
CA SER A 158 -0.24 13.90 19.28
C SER A 158 -1.20 14.68 18.39
N ASN A 159 -2.29 14.05 17.96
CA ASN A 159 -3.30 14.73 17.16
C ASN A 159 -4.01 15.80 18.01
N PRO A 160 -3.90 17.09 17.67
CA PRO A 160 -4.46 18.18 18.47
C PRO A 160 -5.98 18.26 18.37
N LYS A 161 -6.61 17.55 17.41
CA LYS A 161 -8.07 17.54 17.23
C LYS A 161 -8.79 16.67 18.28
N LEU A 162 -8.08 15.86 19.05
CA LEU A 162 -8.67 14.95 20.04
C LEU A 162 -8.74 15.60 21.42
N SER A 163 -9.89 15.51 22.09
CA SER A 163 -10.01 15.87 23.50
C SER A 163 -9.30 14.84 24.41
N ALA A 164 -9.03 15.21 25.66
CA ALA A 164 -8.39 14.31 26.63
C ALA A 164 -9.18 13.02 26.86
N GLN A 165 -10.51 13.10 26.94
CA GLN A 165 -11.39 11.94 27.11
C GLN A 165 -11.38 11.02 25.88
N GLU A 166 -11.44 11.60 24.68
CA GLU A 166 -11.38 10.82 23.43
C GLU A 166 -10.02 10.14 23.25
N ARG A 167 -8.95 10.82 23.65
CA ARG A 167 -7.61 10.26 23.66
C ARG A 167 -7.51 9.08 24.61
N GLU A 168 -7.99 9.22 25.84
CA GLU A 168 -8.00 8.12 26.80
C GLU A 168 -8.83 6.93 26.29
N ALA A 169 -9.98 7.19 25.66
CA ALA A 169 -10.80 6.16 25.05
C ALA A 169 -10.09 5.44 23.90
N LEU A 170 -9.40 6.17 23.01
CA LEU A 170 -8.61 5.59 21.92
C LEU A 170 -7.39 4.83 22.43
N GLU A 171 -6.69 5.33 23.45
CA GLU A 171 -5.56 4.64 24.10
C GLU A 171 -6.03 3.38 24.83
N ARG A 172 -7.26 3.35 25.35
CA ARG A 172 -7.87 2.15 25.93
C ARG A 172 -8.22 1.13 24.86
N LEU A 173 -8.85 1.56 23.76
CA LEU A 173 -9.15 0.71 22.61
C LEU A 173 -7.87 0.11 22.01
N GLN A 174 -6.82 0.92 21.85
CA GLN A 174 -5.52 0.46 21.38
C GLN A 174 -4.95 -0.62 22.32
N ARG A 175 -5.00 -0.41 23.65
CA ARG A 175 -4.54 -1.41 24.64
C ARG A 175 -5.37 -2.69 24.61
N GLU A 176 -6.68 -2.59 24.43
CA GLU A 176 -7.55 -3.78 24.29
C GLU A 176 -7.21 -4.56 23.01
N GLU A 177 -7.01 -3.88 21.88
CA GLU A 177 -6.61 -4.52 20.62
C GLU A 177 -5.20 -5.12 20.67
N GLU A 178 -4.26 -4.42 21.32
CA GLU A 178 -2.93 -4.93 21.60
C GLU A 178 -3.00 -6.16 22.50
N GLN A 179 -3.81 -6.15 23.56
CA GLN A 179 -4.00 -7.33 24.42
C GLN A 179 -4.63 -8.51 23.68
N ASP A 180 -5.60 -8.28 22.79
CA ASP A 180 -6.18 -9.33 21.95
C ASP A 180 -5.16 -9.90 20.95
N GLN A 181 -4.24 -9.08 20.43
CA GLN A 181 -3.13 -9.54 19.59
C GLN A 181 -2.04 -10.27 20.39
N LEU A 182 -1.69 -9.76 21.57
CA LEU A 182 -0.67 -10.29 22.49
C LEU A 182 -1.14 -11.56 23.22
N SER A 183 -2.46 -11.76 23.38
CA SER A 183 -3.04 -12.99 23.91
C SER A 183 -2.68 -14.23 23.07
N LEU A 184 -2.16 -14.04 21.85
CA LEU A 184 -1.80 -15.12 20.95
C LEU A 184 -0.31 -15.53 21.02
N PHE A 185 0.60 -14.72 21.58
CA PHE A 185 2.03 -15.06 21.76
C PHE A 185 2.67 -14.21 22.88
N GLN A 186 3.51 -14.78 23.74
CA GLN A 186 4.40 -14.02 24.64
C GLN A 186 5.55 -13.42 23.82
N PRO A 187 5.54 -12.12 23.47
CA PRO A 187 6.50 -11.61 22.51
C PRO A 187 7.75 -11.06 23.19
N THR A 188 8.88 -11.26 22.52
CA THR A 188 10.18 -10.65 22.77
C THR A 188 10.19 -9.14 22.42
N PRO A 189 11.19 -8.37 22.87
CA PRO A 189 11.31 -6.94 22.54
C PRO A 189 11.40 -6.62 21.04
N GLU A 190 11.93 -7.54 20.23
CA GLU A 190 11.97 -7.40 18.76
C GLU A 190 10.60 -7.68 18.13
N GLU A 191 9.81 -8.58 18.73
CA GLU A 191 8.43 -8.89 18.33
C GLU A 191 7.46 -7.76 18.68
N LEU A 192 7.70 -7.05 19.78
CA LEU A 192 7.01 -5.78 20.08
C LEU A 192 7.26 -4.73 19.00
N LYS A 193 8.48 -4.65 18.47
CA LYS A 193 8.85 -3.70 17.40
C LYS A 193 8.28 -4.10 16.02
N ALA A 194 8.14 -5.39 15.74
CA ALA A 194 7.47 -5.88 14.54
C ALA A 194 5.92 -5.81 14.64
N ALA A 195 5.37 -5.96 15.85
CA ALA A 195 3.96 -5.71 16.16
C ALA A 195 3.63 -4.21 16.13
N GLU A 196 4.59 -3.32 16.47
CA GLU A 196 4.49 -1.89 16.20
C GLU A 196 4.28 -1.60 14.69
N ASP A 197 4.85 -2.37 13.77
CA ASP A 197 4.59 -2.17 12.33
C ASP A 197 3.18 -2.64 11.90
N LEU A 198 2.49 -3.41 12.76
CA LEU A 198 1.10 -3.89 12.60
C LEU A 198 0.07 -3.02 13.34
N ARG A 199 0.49 -1.84 13.82
CA ARG A 199 -0.32 -0.90 14.61
C ARG A 199 -1.71 -0.65 14.05
N THR A 200 -2.65 -0.56 14.97
CA THR A 200 -4.09 -0.51 14.72
C THR A 200 -4.52 0.86 14.21
N GLN A 201 -5.72 0.92 13.63
CA GLN A 201 -6.30 2.15 13.07
C GLN A 201 -6.49 3.26 14.12
N ALA A 202 -6.42 2.93 15.41
CA ALA A 202 -6.45 3.89 16.51
C ALA A 202 -5.16 4.74 16.58
N GLU A 203 -3.99 4.18 16.27
CA GLU A 203 -2.73 4.93 16.28
C GLU A 203 -2.74 6.06 15.23
N ASP A 204 -3.35 5.80 14.07
CA ASP A 204 -3.45 6.77 12.98
C ASP A 204 -4.24 8.03 13.35
N LEU A 205 -5.18 7.91 14.29
CA LEU A 205 -5.87 9.05 14.89
C LEU A 205 -5.09 9.67 16.02
N LEU A 206 -4.42 8.87 16.85
CA LEU A 206 -3.72 9.35 18.04
C LEU A 206 -2.50 10.20 17.66
N PHE A 207 -1.81 9.84 16.58
CA PHE A 207 -0.56 10.47 16.17
C PHE A 207 -0.57 10.94 14.72
N ARG A 208 -0.18 12.20 14.54
CA ARG A 208 0.19 12.75 13.23
C ARG A 208 1.68 12.49 13.02
N SER A 209 2.03 11.82 11.94
CA SER A 209 3.43 11.65 11.52
C SER A 209 3.77 12.66 10.43
N PHE A 210 4.97 13.23 10.48
CA PHE A 210 5.37 14.29 9.55
C PHE A 210 5.24 13.90 8.08
N TYR A 211 5.67 12.69 7.71
CA TYR A 211 5.61 12.25 6.31
C TYR A 211 4.16 12.09 5.80
N ARG A 212 3.21 11.64 6.64
CA ARG A 212 1.79 11.53 6.27
C ARG A 212 1.19 12.91 6.04
N ALA A 213 1.41 13.83 6.98
CA ALA A 213 0.94 15.20 6.86
C ALA A 213 1.51 15.89 5.62
N LEU A 214 2.81 15.69 5.33
CA LEU A 214 3.46 16.23 4.14
C LEU A 214 2.84 15.68 2.85
N LYS A 215 2.70 14.35 2.75
CA LYS A 215 2.04 13.73 1.59
C LYS A 215 0.60 14.22 1.42
N ALA A 216 -0.18 14.30 2.48
CA ALA A 216 -1.56 14.78 2.44
C ALA A 216 -1.62 16.22 1.95
N ARG A 217 -0.81 17.12 2.52
CA ARG A 217 -0.74 18.54 2.12
C ARG A 217 -0.36 18.68 0.64
N ILE A 218 0.62 17.91 0.17
CA ILE A 218 1.03 17.93 -1.23
C ILE A 218 -0.10 17.58 -2.19
N MET A 219 -0.91 16.57 -1.86
CA MET A 219 -2.03 16.14 -2.69
C MET A 219 -3.15 17.19 -2.81
N THR A 220 -3.18 18.17 -1.92
CA THR A 220 -4.20 19.23 -1.90
C THR A 220 -3.96 20.32 -2.93
N HIS A 221 -2.72 20.48 -3.38
CA HIS A 221 -2.34 21.52 -4.33
C HIS A 221 -2.89 21.23 -5.73
N GLN A 222 -2.95 22.27 -6.56
CA GLN A 222 -3.28 22.11 -7.96
C GLN A 222 -2.12 21.41 -8.69
N ASN A 223 -2.46 20.47 -9.59
CA ASN A 223 -1.49 19.74 -10.42
C ASN A 223 -0.33 19.08 -9.65
N PRO A 224 -0.59 18.37 -8.54
CA PRO A 224 0.46 17.88 -7.66
C PRO A 224 1.30 16.79 -8.35
N VAL A 225 2.57 16.69 -7.98
CA VAL A 225 3.49 15.65 -8.46
C VAL A 225 3.68 14.59 -7.37
N PRO A 226 3.63 13.28 -7.68
CA PRO A 226 3.86 12.22 -6.70
C PRO A 226 5.24 12.32 -6.04
N VAL A 227 5.29 12.10 -4.72
CA VAL A 227 6.51 12.21 -3.93
C VAL A 227 6.99 10.86 -3.38
N GLN A 228 8.31 10.66 -3.37
CA GLN A 228 8.98 9.54 -2.73
C GLN A 228 9.85 10.07 -1.58
N ILE A 229 9.53 9.65 -0.37
CA ILE A 229 10.32 10.00 0.82
C ILE A 229 11.56 9.11 0.86
N MET A 230 12.72 9.72 1.13
CA MET A 230 14.01 9.06 1.25
C MET A 230 14.73 9.55 2.51
N ARG A 231 15.37 8.63 3.23
CA ARG A 231 16.24 8.96 4.38
C ARG A 231 17.70 9.01 3.94
N ARG A 232 18.52 9.81 4.62
CA ARG A 232 19.96 9.94 4.34
C ARG A 232 20.66 8.58 4.29
N ASP A 233 20.35 7.71 5.25
CA ASP A 233 20.89 6.35 5.34
C ASP A 233 20.70 5.55 4.04
N THR A 234 19.62 5.79 3.29
CA THR A 234 19.38 5.08 2.02
C THR A 234 20.46 5.39 0.98
N PHE A 235 21.14 6.53 1.06
CA PHE A 235 22.20 6.92 0.12
C PHE A 235 23.61 6.53 0.59
N ILE A 236 23.86 6.56 1.90
CA ILE A 236 25.19 6.37 2.48
C ILE A 236 25.44 4.95 2.99
N ARG A 237 24.39 4.16 3.24
CA ARG A 237 24.53 2.82 3.83
C ARG A 237 25.49 1.95 3.02
N PRO A 238 26.49 1.32 3.66
CA PRO A 238 27.40 0.37 3.02
C PRO A 238 26.66 -0.82 2.40
N ASP A 239 27.20 -1.37 1.31
CA ASP A 239 26.56 -2.48 0.58
C ASP A 239 26.52 -3.81 1.37
N ASN A 240 27.38 -3.97 2.37
CA ASN A 240 27.45 -5.14 3.24
C ASN A 240 26.54 -5.04 4.48
N GLU A 241 25.85 -3.91 4.67
CA GLU A 241 24.98 -3.68 5.81
C GLU A 241 23.51 -3.59 5.34
N GLY A 242 22.68 -4.57 5.73
CA GLY A 242 21.27 -4.61 5.34
C GLY A 242 21.06 -4.86 3.84
N GLN A 243 20.39 -3.93 3.15
CA GLN A 243 20.12 -4.03 1.71
C GLN A 243 21.24 -3.39 0.89
N SER A 244 21.78 -4.14 -0.04
CA SER A 244 22.79 -3.67 -0.98
C SER A 244 22.27 -2.54 -1.89
N THR A 245 23.16 -1.82 -2.56
CA THR A 245 22.77 -0.84 -3.60
C THR A 245 21.89 -1.47 -4.67
N ALA A 246 22.11 -2.74 -5.06
CA ALA A 246 21.27 -3.41 -6.04
C ALA A 246 19.82 -3.59 -5.57
N THR A 247 19.62 -4.04 -4.32
CA THR A 247 18.27 -4.21 -3.75
C THR A 247 17.57 -2.88 -3.55
N ARG A 248 18.28 -1.85 -3.06
CA ARG A 248 17.76 -0.49 -2.97
C ARG A 248 17.36 0.07 -4.34
N ALA A 249 18.18 -0.16 -5.37
CA ALA A 249 17.91 0.25 -6.74
C ALA A 249 16.64 -0.42 -7.30
N TRP A 250 16.48 -1.74 -7.11
CA TRP A 250 15.28 -2.46 -7.51
C TRP A 250 14.00 -1.86 -6.90
N ASN A 251 13.99 -1.66 -5.57
CA ASN A 251 12.82 -1.13 -4.87
C ASN A 251 12.51 0.31 -5.26
N LEU A 252 13.52 1.18 -5.27
CA LEU A 252 13.33 2.59 -5.59
C LEU A 252 12.92 2.77 -7.07
N ALA A 253 13.58 2.11 -8.01
CA ALA A 253 13.26 2.22 -9.43
C ALA A 253 11.83 1.75 -9.73
N THR A 254 11.38 0.65 -9.09
CA THR A 254 9.99 0.17 -9.24
C THR A 254 8.99 1.22 -8.79
N SER A 255 9.21 1.81 -7.60
CA SER A 255 8.33 2.85 -7.04
C SER A 255 8.32 4.10 -7.92
N LEU A 256 9.50 4.59 -8.33
CA LEU A 256 9.62 5.78 -9.18
C LEU A 256 8.98 5.58 -10.57
N PHE A 257 9.17 4.40 -11.17
CA PHE A 257 8.58 4.07 -12.47
C PHE A 257 7.06 4.15 -12.45
N TYR A 258 6.43 3.58 -11.42
CA TYR A 258 4.98 3.69 -11.24
C TYR A 258 4.53 5.10 -10.89
N LYS A 259 5.27 5.81 -10.01
CA LYS A 259 4.98 7.21 -9.67
C LYS A 259 5.11 8.15 -10.86
N ALA A 260 5.93 7.83 -11.85
CA ALA A 260 6.03 8.54 -13.13
C ALA A 260 4.85 8.22 -14.08
N GLY A 261 4.04 7.20 -13.78
CA GLY A 261 2.82 6.87 -14.53
C GLY A 261 2.95 5.65 -15.42
N HIS A 262 3.94 4.79 -15.15
CA HIS A 262 4.21 3.62 -15.97
C HIS A 262 4.04 2.33 -15.17
N GLU A 263 3.41 1.32 -15.77
CA GLU A 263 3.18 0.04 -15.11
C GLU A 263 4.40 -0.88 -15.25
N PRO A 264 5.04 -1.30 -14.13
CA PRO A 264 6.18 -2.18 -14.22
C PRO A 264 5.76 -3.61 -14.60
N TRP A 265 4.62 -4.09 -14.10
CA TRP A 265 4.02 -5.39 -14.43
C TRP A 265 2.53 -5.40 -14.06
N ARG A 266 1.77 -6.36 -14.59
CA ARG A 266 0.36 -6.62 -14.24
C ARG A 266 0.07 -8.12 -14.08
N PRO A 267 -1.02 -8.53 -13.42
CA PRO A 267 -1.41 -9.94 -13.35
C PRO A 267 -1.74 -10.50 -14.72
N ALA A 268 -1.18 -11.67 -15.06
CA ALA A 268 -1.48 -12.35 -16.33
C ALA A 268 -2.75 -13.22 -16.27
N SER A 269 -3.15 -13.66 -15.06
CA SER A 269 -4.19 -14.68 -14.86
C SER A 269 -5.49 -14.14 -14.27
N LEU A 270 -5.65 -12.81 -14.14
CA LEU A 270 -6.92 -12.24 -13.70
C LEU A 270 -7.92 -12.22 -14.85
N PRO A 271 -9.21 -12.52 -14.61
CA PRO A 271 -10.23 -12.44 -15.65
C PRO A 271 -10.34 -11.01 -16.21
N ALA A 272 -10.53 -10.90 -17.52
CA ALA A 272 -10.73 -9.63 -18.18
C ALA A 272 -12.03 -8.96 -17.71
N ASN A 273 -12.06 -7.62 -17.77
CA ASN A 273 -13.22 -6.80 -17.45
C ASN A 273 -13.81 -7.09 -16.05
N THR A 274 -12.93 -7.40 -15.08
CA THR A 274 -13.32 -7.63 -13.68
C THR A 274 -12.87 -6.44 -12.82
N CYS A 275 -13.82 -5.88 -12.07
CA CYS A 275 -13.60 -4.79 -11.14
C CYS A 275 -13.43 -5.34 -9.72
N PHE A 276 -12.22 -5.23 -9.16
CA PHE A 276 -11.95 -5.60 -7.77
C PHE A 276 -12.02 -4.35 -6.88
N ILE A 277 -12.90 -4.37 -5.89
CA ILE A 277 -13.16 -3.27 -4.97
C ILE A 277 -12.66 -3.68 -3.59
N GLY A 278 -11.78 -2.90 -2.96
CA GLY A 278 -11.43 -3.06 -1.55
C GLY A 278 -12.08 -1.99 -0.70
N ILE A 279 -12.75 -2.41 0.37
CA ILE A 279 -13.41 -1.49 1.31
C ILE A 279 -12.66 -1.51 2.64
N SER A 280 -12.33 -0.32 3.13
CA SER A 280 -11.81 -0.13 4.48
C SER A 280 -12.52 1.02 5.17
N PHE A 281 -12.59 0.96 6.50
CA PHE A 281 -13.16 1.99 7.35
C PHE A 281 -12.04 2.60 8.16
N HIS A 282 -12.03 3.92 8.29
CA HIS A 282 -11.00 4.63 9.03
C HIS A 282 -11.65 5.66 9.93
N HIS A 283 -11.12 5.80 11.12
CA HIS A 283 -11.63 6.82 12.02
C HIS A 283 -11.22 8.22 11.54
N LEU A 284 -12.16 9.16 11.59
CA LEU A 284 -11.98 10.54 11.23
C LEU A 284 -12.57 11.42 12.34
N LYS A 285 -11.86 12.49 12.71
CA LYS A 285 -12.34 13.49 13.66
C LYS A 285 -12.79 14.74 12.90
N ARG A 286 -14.08 15.06 12.97
CA ARG A 286 -14.65 16.28 12.37
C ARG A 286 -14.24 17.52 13.17
N ARG A 287 -14.21 18.68 12.51
CA ARG A 287 -13.81 19.97 13.13
C ARG A 287 -14.66 20.38 14.35
N GLU A 288 -15.95 20.04 14.36
CA GLU A 288 -16.91 20.46 15.40
C GLU A 288 -17.72 19.29 16.00
N GLY A 289 -17.21 18.04 15.96
CA GLY A 289 -18.06 16.91 16.38
C GLY A 289 -17.33 15.62 16.72
N ASP A 290 -18.13 14.57 16.87
CA ASP A 290 -17.72 13.23 17.30
C ASP A 290 -16.74 12.55 16.32
N VAL A 291 -16.02 11.54 16.83
CA VAL A 291 -15.25 10.63 15.99
C VAL A 291 -16.22 9.83 15.12
N VAL A 292 -16.00 9.82 13.81
CA VAL A 292 -16.83 9.12 12.82
C VAL A 292 -15.96 8.14 12.04
N TYR A 293 -16.57 7.18 11.33
CA TYR A 293 -15.84 6.36 10.36
C TYR A 293 -16.01 6.91 8.96
N ALA A 294 -14.92 7.06 8.22
CA ALA A 294 -14.95 7.26 6.77
C ALA A 294 -14.74 5.92 6.07
N SER A 295 -15.68 5.55 5.20
CA SER A 295 -15.48 4.42 4.30
C SER A 295 -14.65 4.84 3.09
N VAL A 296 -13.75 3.97 2.65
CA VAL A 296 -12.93 4.18 1.46
C VAL A 296 -13.06 2.94 0.59
N ALA A 297 -13.48 3.16 -0.66
CA ALA A 297 -13.44 2.14 -1.70
C ALA A 297 -12.21 2.34 -2.58
N GLN A 298 -11.56 1.24 -2.90
CA GLN A 298 -10.42 1.22 -3.79
C GLN A 298 -10.64 0.23 -4.91
N VAL A 299 -10.49 0.68 -6.13
CA VAL A 299 -10.77 -0.08 -7.33
C VAL A 299 -9.47 -0.50 -7.99
N PHE A 300 -9.41 -1.75 -8.42
CA PHE A 300 -8.32 -2.33 -9.20
C PHE A 300 -8.91 -3.16 -10.35
N SER A 301 -8.36 -3.00 -11.54
CA SER A 301 -8.69 -3.77 -12.74
C SER A 301 -7.48 -3.74 -13.67
N ASN A 302 -7.42 -4.69 -14.61
CA ASN A 302 -6.33 -4.75 -15.59
C ASN A 302 -6.53 -3.74 -16.75
N GLU A 303 -7.71 -3.15 -16.85
CA GLU A 303 -8.16 -2.31 -17.95
C GLU A 303 -8.03 -0.82 -17.67
N ILE A 304 -8.00 -0.42 -16.39
CA ILE A 304 -8.00 0.97 -15.96
C ILE A 304 -6.94 1.24 -14.88
N GLU A 305 -6.53 2.51 -14.74
CA GLU A 305 -5.65 2.91 -13.64
C GLU A 305 -6.36 2.72 -12.29
N PRO A 306 -5.72 2.09 -11.29
CA PRO A 306 -6.31 1.94 -9.96
C PRO A 306 -6.66 3.29 -9.34
N PHE A 307 -7.86 3.39 -8.78
CA PHE A 307 -8.33 4.61 -8.15
C PHE A 307 -8.98 4.37 -6.79
N ALA A 308 -8.98 5.40 -5.95
CA ALA A 308 -9.71 5.43 -4.69
C ALA A 308 -10.89 6.40 -4.74
N LEU A 309 -11.90 6.12 -3.90
CA LEU A 309 -13.09 6.94 -3.66
C LEU A 309 -13.36 7.00 -2.16
N LYS A 310 -13.71 8.20 -1.68
CA LYS A 310 -14.26 8.39 -0.33
C LYS A 310 -15.75 8.06 -0.39
N GLY A 311 -16.18 7.09 0.40
CA GLY A 311 -17.58 6.73 0.56
C GLY A 311 -18.26 7.53 1.67
N ALA A 312 -19.33 6.94 2.22
CA ALA A 312 -20.09 7.54 3.31
C ALA A 312 -19.26 7.73 4.58
N THR A 313 -19.61 8.78 5.34
CA THR A 313 -19.15 9.00 6.71
C THR A 313 -20.21 8.49 7.68
N LEU A 314 -19.82 7.65 8.63
CA LEU A 314 -20.68 6.86 9.50
C LEU A 314 -20.53 7.33 10.95
N PRO A 315 -21.62 7.41 11.74
CA PRO A 315 -21.54 7.59 13.17
C PRO A 315 -20.68 6.51 13.85
N HIS A 316 -20.04 6.82 14.98
CA HIS A 316 -19.22 5.86 15.70
C HIS A 316 -20.01 4.63 16.17
N GLU A 317 -21.29 4.85 16.48
CA GLU A 317 -22.23 3.87 16.99
C GLU A 317 -22.70 2.90 15.91
N GLN A 318 -22.53 3.23 14.62
CA GLN A 318 -22.89 2.37 13.49
C GLN A 318 -21.86 1.24 13.33
N ARG A 319 -21.84 0.34 14.31
CA ARG A 319 -20.94 -0.82 14.39
C ARG A 319 -21.66 -2.02 14.99
N ARG A 320 -21.28 -3.22 14.54
CA ARG A 320 -21.68 -4.51 15.14
C ARG A 320 -20.41 -5.28 15.49
N ASN A 321 -20.37 -5.91 16.66
CA ASN A 321 -19.17 -6.63 17.12
C ASN A 321 -17.87 -5.80 17.04
N ARG A 322 -17.96 -4.51 17.43
CA ARG A 322 -16.85 -3.53 17.37
C ARG A 322 -16.36 -3.20 15.94
N GLN A 323 -17.07 -3.62 14.90
CA GLN A 323 -16.71 -3.36 13.50
C GLN A 323 -17.74 -2.45 12.82
N PRO A 324 -17.31 -1.36 12.16
CA PRO A 324 -18.22 -0.52 11.37
C PRO A 324 -18.74 -1.28 10.13
N TYR A 325 -19.94 -0.90 9.70
CA TYR A 325 -20.60 -1.46 8.52
C TYR A 325 -21.35 -0.36 7.76
N LEU A 326 -21.56 -0.56 6.46
CA LEU A 326 -22.42 0.33 5.66
C LEU A 326 -23.88 -0.12 5.76
N ASN A 327 -24.82 0.81 5.87
CA ASN A 327 -26.22 0.46 5.65
C ASN A 327 -26.50 0.28 4.15
N GLN A 328 -27.69 -0.23 3.82
CA GLN A 328 -28.08 -0.54 2.44
C GLN A 328 -27.91 0.64 1.48
N ALA A 329 -28.38 1.83 1.86
CA ALA A 329 -28.28 3.03 1.03
C ALA A 329 -26.82 3.48 0.82
N GLN A 330 -25.99 3.40 1.87
CA GLN A 330 -24.57 3.75 1.81
C GLN A 330 -23.77 2.77 0.94
N ALA A 331 -24.04 1.46 1.06
CA ALA A 331 -23.41 0.43 0.23
C ALA A 331 -23.82 0.58 -1.25
N ALA A 332 -25.11 0.83 -1.52
CA ALA A 332 -25.61 1.06 -2.86
C ALA A 332 -25.00 2.31 -3.51
N ALA A 333 -24.93 3.43 -2.78
CA ALA A 333 -24.30 4.65 -3.26
C ALA A 333 -22.82 4.43 -3.61
N LEU A 334 -22.06 3.79 -2.72
CA LEU A 334 -20.64 3.49 -2.95
C LEU A 334 -20.42 2.60 -4.18
N MET A 335 -21.27 1.59 -4.38
CA MET A 335 -21.22 0.74 -5.57
C MET A 335 -21.49 1.53 -6.85
N ASN A 336 -22.53 2.37 -6.84
CA ASN A 336 -22.87 3.19 -8.01
C ASN A 336 -21.73 4.15 -8.39
N ASP A 337 -21.14 4.84 -7.41
CA ASP A 337 -20.01 5.74 -7.64
C ASP A 337 -18.80 5.01 -8.25
N VAL A 338 -18.52 3.79 -7.76
CA VAL A 338 -17.46 2.94 -8.31
C VAL A 338 -17.76 2.54 -9.75
N LEU A 339 -18.98 2.07 -10.02
CA LEU A 339 -19.37 1.61 -11.35
C LEU A 339 -19.42 2.75 -12.38
N ASP A 340 -19.92 3.92 -12.00
CA ASP A 340 -19.94 5.12 -12.84
C ASP A 340 -18.53 5.54 -13.23
N LYS A 341 -17.62 5.57 -12.25
CA LYS A 341 -16.22 5.93 -12.50
C LYS A 341 -15.47 4.87 -13.30
N TYR A 342 -15.76 3.59 -13.06
CA TYR A 342 -15.21 2.50 -13.87
C TYR A 342 -15.66 2.64 -15.33
N GLU A 343 -16.96 2.80 -15.57
CA GLU A 343 -17.54 2.94 -16.91
C GLU A 343 -17.01 4.18 -17.63
N ALA A 344 -16.82 5.31 -16.92
CA ALA A 344 -16.23 6.52 -17.47
C ALA A 344 -14.76 6.35 -17.92
N GLN A 345 -13.98 5.47 -17.27
CA GLN A 345 -12.58 5.23 -17.62
C GLN A 345 -12.41 4.09 -18.64
N ALA A 346 -13.12 2.98 -18.45
CA ALA A 346 -13.03 1.80 -19.31
C ALA A 346 -13.84 1.94 -20.60
N GLY A 347 -14.84 2.83 -20.63
CA GLY A 347 -15.81 2.96 -21.73
C GLY A 347 -16.83 1.83 -21.78
N VAL A 348 -16.75 0.85 -20.87
CA VAL A 348 -17.65 -0.30 -20.77
C VAL A 348 -17.94 -0.62 -19.30
N LYS A 349 -19.07 -1.28 -19.06
CA LYS A 349 -19.41 -1.82 -17.73
C LYS A 349 -18.58 -3.07 -17.43
N PRO A 350 -18.24 -3.31 -16.14
CA PRO A 350 -17.51 -4.51 -15.77
C PRO A 350 -18.40 -5.75 -15.96
N ALA A 351 -17.79 -6.85 -16.40
CA ALA A 351 -18.47 -8.14 -16.53
C ALA A 351 -18.67 -8.81 -15.16
N ARG A 352 -17.84 -8.45 -14.19
CA ARG A 352 -17.90 -8.95 -12.82
C ARG A 352 -17.34 -7.94 -11.84
N VAL A 353 -17.94 -7.85 -10.66
CA VAL A 353 -17.43 -7.10 -9.52
C VAL A 353 -17.10 -8.06 -8.38
N VAL A 354 -15.96 -7.83 -7.72
CA VAL A 354 -15.56 -8.54 -6.51
C VAL A 354 -15.28 -7.52 -5.42
N VAL A 355 -16.03 -7.57 -4.32
CA VAL A 355 -15.86 -6.66 -3.18
C VAL A 355 -15.10 -7.39 -2.07
N HIS A 356 -13.93 -6.87 -1.74
CA HIS A 356 -13.05 -7.32 -0.65
C HIS A 356 -13.26 -6.46 0.59
N LYS A 357 -13.58 -7.11 1.72
CA LYS A 357 -13.71 -6.49 3.04
C LYS A 357 -12.81 -7.19 4.05
N THR A 358 -12.33 -6.48 5.07
CA THR A 358 -11.56 -7.08 6.18
C THR A 358 -12.43 -7.52 7.37
N SER A 359 -13.73 -7.28 7.28
CA SER A 359 -14.77 -7.69 8.23
C SER A 359 -15.83 -8.51 7.52
N LEU A 360 -16.70 -9.17 8.30
CA LEU A 360 -17.86 -9.87 7.74
C LEU A 360 -18.85 -8.86 7.14
N TYR A 361 -19.67 -9.34 6.22
CA TYR A 361 -20.76 -8.57 5.63
C TYR A 361 -21.99 -8.66 6.53
N GLU A 362 -22.63 -7.51 6.75
CA GLU A 362 -23.97 -7.44 7.32
C GLU A 362 -25.03 -7.60 6.22
N PRO A 363 -26.24 -8.12 6.53
CA PRO A 363 -27.30 -8.31 5.54
C PRO A 363 -27.64 -7.04 4.74
N GLU A 364 -27.62 -5.88 5.41
CA GLU A 364 -27.89 -4.59 4.76
C GLU A 364 -26.81 -4.20 3.74
N GLU A 365 -25.55 -4.59 3.98
CA GLU A 365 -24.46 -4.37 3.02
C GLU A 365 -24.63 -5.26 1.80
N GLU A 366 -25.00 -6.52 2.02
CA GLU A 366 -25.30 -7.46 0.93
C GLU A 366 -26.40 -6.91 0.02
N ASP A 367 -27.53 -6.50 0.60
CA ASP A 367 -28.66 -5.95 -0.14
C ASP A 367 -28.28 -4.69 -0.92
N GLY A 368 -27.46 -3.81 -0.31
CA GLY A 368 -27.02 -2.57 -0.94
C GLY A 368 -26.06 -2.82 -2.11
N PHE A 369 -25.04 -3.66 -1.92
CA PHE A 369 -24.06 -3.96 -2.97
C PHE A 369 -24.65 -4.78 -4.11
N ARG A 370 -25.43 -5.82 -3.80
CA ARG A 370 -26.06 -6.66 -4.82
C ARG A 370 -27.15 -5.90 -5.56
N GLY A 371 -28.01 -5.15 -4.84
CA GLY A 371 -29.07 -4.36 -5.45
C GLY A 371 -28.55 -3.28 -6.41
N ALA A 372 -27.46 -2.59 -6.06
CA ALA A 372 -26.83 -1.63 -6.97
C ALA A 372 -26.15 -2.29 -8.18
N ALA A 373 -25.64 -3.51 -8.02
CA ALA A 373 -24.97 -4.25 -9.10
C ALA A 373 -25.94 -4.92 -10.08
N GLU A 374 -27.13 -5.34 -9.65
CA GLU A 374 -28.07 -6.21 -10.39
C GLU A 374 -28.39 -5.73 -11.82
N SER A 375 -28.58 -4.41 -12.00
CA SER A 375 -28.92 -3.83 -13.31
C SER A 375 -27.71 -3.47 -14.19
N ARG A 376 -26.49 -3.59 -13.66
CA ARG A 376 -25.27 -3.07 -14.30
C ARG A 376 -24.19 -4.12 -14.52
N VAL A 377 -24.15 -5.15 -13.67
CA VAL A 377 -23.07 -6.13 -13.62
C VAL A 377 -23.66 -7.53 -13.50
N PRO A 378 -23.31 -8.46 -14.40
CA PRO A 378 -23.84 -9.83 -14.37
C PRO A 378 -23.51 -10.61 -13.09
N VAL A 379 -22.34 -10.37 -12.49
CA VAL A 379 -21.85 -11.13 -11.33
C VAL A 379 -21.27 -10.18 -10.27
N CYS A 380 -21.74 -10.33 -9.03
CA CYS A 380 -21.23 -9.61 -7.86
C CYS A 380 -20.81 -10.62 -6.79
N ASP A 381 -19.50 -10.72 -6.53
CA ASP A 381 -18.91 -11.55 -5.49
C ASP A 381 -18.59 -10.69 -4.26
N LEU A 382 -19.14 -11.05 -3.10
CA LEU A 382 -18.82 -10.39 -1.82
C LEU A 382 -17.89 -11.31 -1.02
N VAL A 383 -16.62 -10.90 -0.88
CA VAL A 383 -15.57 -11.71 -0.28
C VAL A 383 -14.96 -10.98 0.92
N TRP A 384 -14.82 -11.69 2.03
CA TRP A 384 -14.19 -11.17 3.24
C TRP A 384 -12.88 -11.90 3.54
N MET A 385 -11.95 -11.21 4.18
CA MET A 385 -10.66 -11.77 4.60
C MET A 385 -10.24 -11.24 5.97
N ARG A 386 -9.93 -12.14 6.91
CA ARG A 386 -9.54 -11.78 8.27
C ARG A 386 -8.23 -12.44 8.68
N SER A 387 -7.54 -11.79 9.61
CA SER A 387 -6.44 -12.42 10.35
C SER A 387 -6.99 -13.56 11.20
N THR A 388 -6.15 -14.58 11.43
CA THR A 388 -6.55 -15.75 12.21
C THR A 388 -5.40 -16.26 13.08
N ALA A 389 -5.75 -16.89 14.19
CA ALA A 389 -4.84 -17.65 15.04
C ALA A 389 -4.49 -19.03 14.46
N PHE A 390 -5.21 -19.48 13.42
CA PHE A 390 -4.96 -20.76 12.77
C PHE A 390 -3.53 -20.83 12.21
N ARG A 391 -2.86 -21.97 12.40
CA ARG A 391 -1.51 -22.25 11.91
C ARG A 391 -1.47 -23.64 11.29
N LEU A 392 -0.66 -23.79 10.25
CA LEU A 392 -0.27 -25.10 9.72
C LEU A 392 1.21 -25.31 9.99
N ILE A 393 1.55 -26.53 10.37
CA ILE A 393 2.92 -26.97 10.51
C ILE A 393 3.13 -28.10 9.52
N ARG A 394 4.14 -27.96 8.68
CA ARG A 394 4.51 -28.97 7.70
C ARG A 394 5.58 -29.88 8.30
N LYS A 395 5.48 -31.18 8.07
CA LYS A 395 6.56 -32.11 8.38
C LYS A 395 7.77 -31.79 7.49
N GLY A 396 8.92 -31.46 8.11
CA GLY A 396 10.16 -31.11 7.41
C GLY A 396 10.74 -29.80 7.93
N MET A 397 11.67 -29.22 7.16
CA MET A 397 12.36 -27.96 7.51
C MET A 397 11.74 -26.73 6.83
N GLN A 398 10.77 -26.91 5.95
CA GLN A 398 10.12 -25.82 5.22
C GLN A 398 8.79 -25.46 5.89
N GLU A 399 8.53 -24.16 5.98
CA GLU A 399 7.23 -23.63 6.37
C GLU A 399 6.15 -23.96 5.32
N PRO A 400 4.86 -23.78 5.63
CA PRO A 400 3.81 -23.84 4.61
C PRO A 400 4.14 -22.94 3.42
N TRP A 401 3.95 -23.46 2.22
CA TRP A 401 4.28 -22.75 1.00
C TRP A 401 3.29 -21.61 0.77
N ARG A 402 3.78 -20.48 0.24
CA ARG A 402 2.88 -19.47 -0.31
C ARG A 402 2.00 -20.11 -1.39
N GLY A 403 0.70 -19.82 -1.35
CA GLY A 403 -0.31 -20.45 -2.19
C GLY A 403 -0.98 -21.68 -1.56
N THR A 404 -0.54 -22.14 -0.38
CA THR A 404 -1.24 -23.21 0.34
C THR A 404 -2.65 -22.74 0.72
N MET A 405 -3.66 -23.47 0.27
CA MET A 405 -5.06 -23.33 0.63
C MET A 405 -5.46 -24.52 1.51
N CYS A 406 -6.10 -24.24 2.65
CA CYS A 406 -6.53 -25.24 3.60
C CYS A 406 -7.99 -25.00 3.97
N THR A 407 -8.80 -26.04 3.88
CA THR A 407 -10.20 -26.02 4.29
C THR A 407 -10.40 -26.97 5.45
N VAL A 408 -11.02 -26.49 6.53
CA VAL A 408 -11.34 -27.28 7.73
C VAL A 408 -12.83 -27.11 8.01
N GLY A 409 -13.62 -28.15 7.70
CA GLY A 409 -15.08 -27.99 7.68
C GLY A 409 -15.49 -26.99 6.61
N ASP A 410 -16.18 -25.92 7.01
CA ASP A 410 -16.61 -24.84 6.11
C ASP A 410 -15.63 -23.65 6.07
N GLU A 411 -14.60 -23.67 6.91
CA GLU A 411 -13.65 -22.57 7.04
C GLU A 411 -12.48 -22.73 6.07
N THR A 412 -12.14 -21.65 5.36
CA THR A 412 -11.08 -21.65 4.35
C THR A 412 -9.95 -20.68 4.73
N TYR A 413 -8.71 -21.16 4.58
CA TYR A 413 -7.49 -20.45 4.93
C TYR A 413 -6.52 -20.42 3.74
N LEU A 414 -5.99 -19.25 3.41
CA LEU A 414 -5.05 -19.04 2.31
C LEU A 414 -3.74 -18.47 2.82
N PHE A 415 -2.65 -19.18 2.57
CA PHE A 415 -1.28 -18.72 2.85
C PHE A 415 -0.81 -17.78 1.74
N THR A 416 -1.03 -16.48 1.91
CA THR A 416 -0.45 -15.44 1.04
C THR A 416 1.03 -15.17 1.37
N SER A 417 1.47 -15.47 2.59
CA SER A 417 2.87 -15.51 2.98
C SER A 417 3.24 -16.94 3.35
N GLY A 418 4.48 -17.34 3.06
CA GLY A 418 4.97 -18.69 3.29
C GLY A 418 6.27 -18.92 2.54
N TYR A 419 6.80 -20.14 2.62
CA TYR A 419 8.00 -20.51 1.88
C TYR A 419 7.78 -20.30 0.38
N VAL A 420 8.78 -19.70 -0.27
CA VAL A 420 8.74 -19.33 -1.70
C VAL A 420 9.70 -20.24 -2.47
N PRO A 421 9.21 -21.25 -3.21
CA PRO A 421 10.07 -22.27 -3.81
C PRO A 421 11.15 -21.73 -4.77
N TRP A 422 10.85 -20.66 -5.53
CA TRP A 422 11.82 -20.07 -6.45
C TRP A 422 12.84 -19.12 -5.79
N TRP A 423 12.68 -18.84 -4.49
CA TRP A 423 13.70 -18.17 -3.67
C TRP A 423 14.47 -19.14 -2.78
N ASP A 424 13.97 -20.37 -2.64
CA ASP A 424 14.43 -21.35 -1.65
C ASP A 424 14.49 -20.76 -0.22
N GLU A 425 13.52 -19.90 0.10
CA GLU A 425 13.53 -19.12 1.33
C GLU A 425 12.11 -18.72 1.74
N TYR A 426 11.87 -18.60 3.03
CA TYR A 426 10.73 -17.90 3.58
C TYR A 426 11.14 -16.49 4.02
N PRO A 427 10.55 -15.41 3.44
CA PRO A 427 11.01 -14.05 3.69
C PRO A 427 10.55 -13.44 5.02
N GLY A 428 9.67 -14.11 5.78
CA GLY A 428 9.04 -13.54 6.96
C GLY A 428 9.75 -13.90 8.28
N PRO A 429 9.55 -13.11 9.35
CA PRO A 429 10.25 -13.29 10.63
C PRO A 429 9.67 -14.42 11.52
N HIS A 430 8.44 -14.87 11.28
CA HIS A 430 7.71 -15.83 12.14
C HIS A 430 7.00 -16.92 11.36
N ILE A 431 6.48 -17.95 12.03
CA ILE A 431 5.64 -18.98 11.42
C ILE A 431 4.56 -18.33 10.53
N PRO A 432 4.48 -18.67 9.24
CA PRO A 432 3.51 -18.07 8.34
C PRO A 432 2.09 -18.19 8.86
N ALA A 433 1.38 -17.06 8.87
CA ALA A 433 -0.02 -16.99 9.23
C ALA A 433 -0.87 -16.86 7.97
N PRO A 434 -1.88 -17.71 7.74
CA PRO A 434 -2.79 -17.56 6.63
C PRO A 434 -3.76 -16.40 6.85
N LEU A 435 -4.41 -15.98 5.77
CA LEU A 435 -5.66 -15.23 5.83
C LEU A 435 -6.81 -16.22 5.86
N GLN A 436 -7.76 -16.05 6.77
CA GLN A 436 -9.03 -16.75 6.67
C GLN A 436 -9.89 -15.99 5.67
N ILE A 437 -10.42 -16.71 4.69
CA ILE A 437 -11.19 -16.15 3.58
C ILE A 437 -12.57 -16.81 3.53
N GLY A 438 -13.56 -16.04 3.14
CA GLY A 438 -14.90 -16.54 2.88
C GLY A 438 -15.70 -15.57 2.05
N SER A 439 -16.95 -15.93 1.78
CA SER A 439 -17.87 -15.13 1.00
C SER A 439 -19.17 -14.89 1.72
N CYS A 440 -19.87 -13.85 1.30
CA CYS A 440 -21.27 -13.62 1.58
C CYS A 440 -22.05 -14.09 0.34
N GLY A 441 -22.78 -15.20 0.48
CA GLY A 441 -23.37 -15.95 -0.64
C GLY A 441 -22.44 -16.98 -1.28
N VAL A 442 -22.97 -17.70 -2.27
CA VAL A 442 -22.27 -18.80 -2.96
C VAL A 442 -21.29 -18.24 -3.98
N THR A 443 -20.02 -18.65 -3.90
CA THR A 443 -18.99 -18.35 -4.89
C THR A 443 -17.94 -19.46 -4.93
N ASP A 444 -17.13 -19.49 -5.98
CA ASP A 444 -15.99 -20.41 -6.07
C ASP A 444 -14.81 -19.87 -5.26
N MET A 445 -14.69 -20.34 -4.01
CA MET A 445 -13.62 -19.93 -3.09
C MET A 445 -12.22 -20.33 -3.57
N HIS A 446 -12.07 -21.38 -4.40
CA HIS A 446 -10.77 -21.75 -4.98
C HIS A 446 -10.33 -20.68 -5.98
N GLN A 447 -11.24 -20.27 -6.87
CA GLN A 447 -10.99 -19.19 -7.82
C GLN A 447 -10.77 -17.84 -7.12
N ARG A 448 -11.55 -17.51 -6.07
CA ARG A 448 -11.33 -16.29 -5.26
C ARG A 448 -9.95 -16.32 -4.58
N ALA A 449 -9.51 -17.47 -4.08
CA ALA A 449 -8.18 -17.61 -3.49
C ALA A 449 -7.06 -17.33 -4.50
N ARG A 450 -7.19 -17.82 -5.73
CA ARG A 450 -6.24 -17.54 -6.83
C ARG A 450 -6.19 -16.04 -7.18
N GLU A 451 -7.34 -15.39 -7.22
CA GLU A 451 -7.44 -13.94 -7.48
C GLU A 451 -6.80 -13.11 -6.35
N ILE A 452 -7.09 -13.45 -5.09
CA ILE A 452 -6.45 -12.83 -3.92
C ILE A 452 -4.94 -12.99 -3.99
N LEU A 453 -4.45 -14.20 -4.29
CA LEU A 453 -3.02 -14.47 -4.42
C LEU A 453 -2.39 -13.63 -5.54
N ALA A 454 -3.06 -13.45 -6.68
CA ALA A 454 -2.58 -12.61 -7.77
C ALA A 454 -2.52 -11.12 -7.36
N LEU A 455 -3.55 -10.62 -6.70
CA LEU A 455 -3.63 -9.23 -6.23
C LEU A 455 -2.59 -8.90 -5.14
N THR A 456 -2.08 -9.90 -4.40
CA THR A 456 -0.97 -9.67 -3.45
C THR A 456 0.35 -9.31 -4.14
N LYS A 457 0.47 -9.55 -5.44
CA LYS A 457 1.68 -9.25 -6.24
C LYS A 457 1.70 -7.85 -6.83
N MET A 458 0.67 -7.05 -6.53
CA MET A 458 0.42 -5.75 -7.14
C MET A 458 0.85 -4.56 -6.28
N ASN A 459 1.69 -4.80 -5.28
CA ASN A 459 2.29 -3.74 -4.47
C ASN A 459 3.57 -3.21 -5.14
N TRP A 460 3.45 -2.18 -5.98
CA TRP A 460 4.58 -1.58 -6.70
C TRP A 460 5.52 -0.72 -5.83
N ASN A 461 5.33 -0.69 -4.50
CA ASN A 461 6.33 -0.13 -3.58
C ASN A 461 7.55 -1.04 -3.38
N SER A 462 7.44 -2.32 -3.71
CA SER A 462 8.52 -3.30 -3.56
C SER A 462 8.68 -4.11 -4.84
N SER A 463 9.93 -4.31 -5.22
CA SER A 463 10.30 -5.17 -6.36
C SER A 463 10.21 -6.66 -6.05
N GLU A 464 10.01 -7.06 -4.78
CA GLU A 464 9.82 -8.46 -4.41
C GLU A 464 8.52 -9.04 -5.00
N GLY A 465 7.51 -8.20 -5.25
CA GLY A 465 6.24 -8.59 -5.87
C GLY A 465 5.43 -9.61 -5.08
N ILE A 466 5.60 -9.65 -3.75
CA ILE A 466 4.84 -10.50 -2.83
C ILE A 466 4.41 -9.64 -1.64
N GLY A 467 3.12 -9.65 -1.35
CA GLY A 467 2.52 -8.98 -0.19
C GLY A 467 1.67 -9.94 0.64
N ARG A 468 1.44 -9.58 1.91
CA ARG A 468 0.53 -10.34 2.79
C ARG A 468 -0.93 -10.16 2.40
N HIS A 469 -1.34 -8.94 2.10
CA HIS A 469 -2.71 -8.61 1.72
C HIS A 469 -2.80 -8.25 0.23
N PRO A 470 -3.93 -8.55 -0.43
CA PRO A 470 -4.15 -8.11 -1.81
C PRO A 470 -4.13 -6.58 -1.88
N ILE A 471 -3.73 -6.06 -3.05
CA ILE A 471 -3.62 -4.62 -3.25
C ILE A 471 -4.89 -3.85 -2.89
N THR A 472 -6.07 -4.46 -3.17
CA THR A 472 -7.41 -3.94 -2.81
C THR A 472 -7.51 -3.52 -1.34
N VAL A 473 -6.93 -4.30 -0.43
CA VAL A 473 -6.98 -4.03 1.01
C VAL A 473 -5.82 -3.12 1.44
N SER A 474 -4.61 -3.43 0.97
CA SER A 474 -3.40 -2.67 1.33
C SER A 474 -3.49 -1.21 0.92
N PHE A 475 -4.01 -0.92 -0.28
CA PHE A 475 -4.14 0.45 -0.75
C PHE A 475 -5.33 1.17 -0.09
N ALA A 476 -6.49 0.52 0.08
CA ALA A 476 -7.60 1.11 0.84
C ALA A 476 -7.16 1.56 2.26
N ARG A 477 -6.33 0.76 2.96
CA ARG A 477 -5.74 1.16 4.23
C ARG A 477 -4.87 2.42 4.13
N LYS A 478 -3.94 2.47 3.16
CA LYS A 478 -3.07 3.64 2.95
C LYS A 478 -3.85 4.92 2.67
N VAL A 479 -4.93 4.85 1.88
CA VAL A 479 -5.78 6.01 1.59
C VAL A 479 -6.40 6.55 2.87
N GLY A 480 -6.99 5.68 3.67
CA GLY A 480 -7.64 6.10 4.91
C GLY A 480 -6.67 6.67 5.94
N MET A 481 -5.45 6.13 6.05
CA MET A 481 -4.38 6.71 6.87
C MET A 481 -4.02 8.14 6.46
N LEU A 482 -4.09 8.47 5.16
CA LEU A 482 -3.83 9.82 4.66
C LEU A 482 -5.05 10.74 4.79
N MET A 483 -6.27 10.18 4.78
CA MET A 483 -7.49 10.94 4.95
C MET A 483 -7.64 11.55 6.35
N THR A 484 -6.98 11.01 7.38
CA THR A 484 -6.99 11.61 8.74
C THR A 484 -6.34 13.00 8.77
N GLU A 485 -5.44 13.28 7.82
CA GLU A 485 -4.75 14.56 7.67
C GLU A 485 -5.53 15.56 6.78
N LEU A 486 -6.48 15.08 5.98
CA LEU A 486 -7.28 15.93 5.10
C LEU A 486 -8.41 16.63 5.88
N SER A 487 -8.92 17.73 5.31
CA SER A 487 -10.11 18.40 5.85
C SER A 487 -11.39 17.67 5.45
N ASP A 488 -12.47 17.82 6.23
CA ASP A 488 -13.73 17.08 6.04
C ASP A 488 -14.32 17.19 4.62
N ASN A 489 -14.16 18.35 3.99
CA ASN A 489 -14.69 18.67 2.66
C ASN A 489 -13.73 18.37 1.52
N GLN A 490 -12.54 17.85 1.81
CA GLN A 490 -11.53 17.61 0.80
C GLN A 490 -11.56 16.16 0.33
N ALA A 491 -11.73 15.99 -0.99
CA ALA A 491 -11.62 14.68 -1.60
C ALA A 491 -10.14 14.26 -1.70
N PRO A 492 -9.80 13.00 -1.36
CA PRO A 492 -8.48 12.46 -1.60
C PRO A 492 -8.17 12.44 -3.11
N ASN A 493 -6.90 12.61 -3.50
CA ASN A 493 -6.50 12.41 -4.89
C ASN A 493 -6.86 10.97 -5.29
N PRO A 494 -7.53 10.73 -6.43
CA PRO A 494 -7.98 9.39 -6.75
C PRO A 494 -6.86 8.44 -7.18
N SER A 495 -5.73 8.92 -7.71
CA SER A 495 -4.69 8.05 -8.29
C SER A 495 -3.84 7.38 -7.21
N TYR A 496 -3.60 6.08 -7.39
CA TYR A 496 -2.76 5.29 -6.48
C TYR A 496 -1.33 5.83 -6.34
N ARG A 497 -0.81 6.51 -7.37
CA ARG A 497 0.56 7.04 -7.42
C ARG A 497 0.91 7.95 -6.26
N PHE A 498 -0.09 8.63 -5.68
CA PHE A 498 0.11 9.54 -4.54
C PHE A 498 0.21 8.83 -3.19
N TYR A 499 -0.33 7.62 -3.06
CA TYR A 499 -0.39 6.86 -1.81
C TYR A 499 0.75 5.85 -1.66
N MET A 500 1.46 5.59 -2.75
CA MET A 500 2.64 4.74 -2.77
C MET A 500 3.81 5.33 -1.98
#